data_AF-A0A2D6MN81-F1
#
_entry.id   AF-A0A2D6MN81-F1
#
_cell.length_a   1.000
_cell.length_b   1.000
_cell.length_c   1.000
_cell.angle_alpha   90.00
_cell.angle_beta   90.00
_cell.angle_gamma   90.00
#
_symmetry.space_group_name_H-M   'P 1'
#
loop_
_entity.id
_entity.type
_entity.pdbx_description
1 polymer ?
#
loop_
_entity_poly.entity_id
_entity_poly.type
_entity_poly.pdbx_seq_one_letter_code
_entity_poly.pdbx_strand_id
1 'polypeptide(L)'
;MGKGRVERGRRPLLQRVIRASTTRSTAALWGKSALNALLFFAIFAVALPAAAHWALPLQLPIPGSLGVGLAVLLFLAGLAGWIWGLDAFSRRGRGTPLALDAPRHLVTEGPFAWCRNPIMVSELAVIWAVAFTLRSLGAAVYAAALTVLAHWLVSRVEEPELRARFEAAYEAYCERVPRWIPRVGPARRD
;
A
#
# COMPACT_ATOMS: atom_id res chain seq x y z
N MET A 1 48.82 -12.17 -12.98
CA MET A 1 48.27 -11.23 -11.95
C MET A 1 47.16 -10.40 -12.57
N GLY A 2 45.92 -10.90 -12.58
CA GLY A 2 44.75 -10.16 -13.04
C GLY A 2 43.98 -9.61 -11.84
N LYS A 3 44.07 -8.29 -11.59
CA LYS A 3 43.21 -7.62 -10.61
C LYS A 3 41.80 -7.51 -11.19
N GLY A 4 40.91 -8.41 -10.77
CA GLY A 4 39.48 -8.31 -10.98
C GLY A 4 38.97 -7.00 -10.42
N ARG A 5 38.61 -6.09 -11.31
CA ARG A 5 37.95 -4.83 -11.01
C ARG A 5 36.55 -5.19 -10.50
N VAL A 6 36.39 -5.24 -9.18
CA VAL A 6 35.09 -5.39 -8.52
C VAL A 6 34.20 -4.27 -9.03
N GLU A 7 33.25 -4.62 -9.90
CA GLU A 7 32.16 -3.74 -10.31
C GLU A 7 31.46 -3.28 -9.03
N ARG A 8 31.70 -2.03 -8.69
CA ARG A 8 31.03 -1.32 -7.60
C ARG A 8 29.59 -1.12 -8.07
N GLY A 9 28.77 -2.16 -7.92
CA GLY A 9 27.38 -2.19 -8.35
C GLY A 9 26.70 -0.90 -7.96
N ARG A 10 26.27 -0.13 -8.96
CA ARG A 10 25.48 1.09 -8.76
C ARG A 10 24.25 0.67 -7.97
N ARG A 11 24.25 0.92 -6.64
CA ARG A 11 23.01 0.83 -5.87
C ARG A 11 22.00 1.75 -6.56
N PRO A 12 20.85 1.24 -7.03
CA PRO A 12 19.87 2.08 -7.71
C PRO A 12 19.51 3.24 -6.77
N LEU A 13 19.30 4.45 -7.31
CA LEU A 13 19.10 5.68 -6.53
C LEU A 13 18.03 5.53 -5.42
N LEU A 14 17.06 4.63 -5.61
CA LEU A 14 15.99 4.31 -4.68
C LEU A 14 16.49 3.67 -3.37
N GLN A 15 17.54 2.84 -3.41
CA GLN A 15 18.14 2.26 -2.20
C GLN A 15 18.80 3.31 -1.29
N ARG A 16 19.00 4.55 -1.77
CA ARG A 16 19.51 5.65 -0.94
C ARG A 16 18.41 6.36 -0.13
N VAL A 17 17.15 6.21 -0.54
CA VAL A 17 16.00 6.84 0.11
C VAL A 17 15.53 6.01 1.30
N ILE A 18 15.73 4.69 1.26
CA ILE A 18 15.22 3.78 2.28
C ILE A 18 16.10 3.83 3.53
N ARG A 19 15.54 4.41 4.59
CA ARG A 19 16.18 4.54 5.89
C ARG A 19 15.42 3.68 6.87
N ALA A 20 16.14 2.80 7.57
CA ALA A 20 15.56 2.03 8.66
C ALA A 20 15.13 2.99 9.77
N SER A 21 13.95 2.75 10.35
CA SER A 21 13.44 3.62 11.41
C SER A 21 14.41 3.73 12.58
N THR A 22 14.65 4.95 13.05
CA THR A 22 15.39 5.26 14.28
C THR A 22 14.47 5.52 15.47
N THR A 23 13.16 5.59 15.25
CA THR A 23 12.17 5.96 16.28
C THR A 23 11.85 4.74 17.14
N ARG A 24 12.12 4.81 18.45
CA ARG A 24 11.82 3.70 19.39
C ARG A 24 10.44 3.77 20.04
N SER A 25 9.78 4.93 20.01
CA SER A 25 8.46 5.14 20.65
C SER A 25 7.32 4.79 19.71
N THR A 26 6.47 3.84 20.12
CA THR A 26 5.26 3.44 19.40
C THR A 26 4.30 4.62 19.23
N ALA A 27 4.13 5.47 20.25
CA ALA A 27 3.26 6.66 20.16
C ALA A 27 3.74 7.65 19.09
N ALA A 28 5.07 7.83 18.96
CA ALA A 28 5.64 8.69 17.93
C ALA A 28 5.49 8.11 16.51
N LEU A 29 5.55 6.77 16.37
CA LEU A 29 5.28 6.08 15.10
C LEU A 29 3.82 6.25 14.67
N TRP A 30 2.88 6.12 15.61
CA TRP A 30 1.45 6.39 15.36
C TRP A 30 1.19 7.85 14.99
N GLY A 31 1.79 8.81 15.69
CA GLY A 31 1.66 10.23 15.35
C GLY A 31 2.15 10.57 13.93
N LYS A 32 3.33 10.04 13.54
CA LYS A 32 3.86 10.22 12.18
C LYS A 32 2.98 9.53 11.13
N SER A 33 2.52 8.31 11.42
CA SER A 33 1.63 7.56 10.52
C SER A 33 0.30 8.28 10.33
N ALA A 34 -0.27 8.85 11.39
CA ALA A 34 -1.52 9.61 11.33
C ALA A 34 -1.37 10.90 10.50
N LEU A 35 -0.27 11.65 10.67
CA LEU A 35 -0.01 12.83 9.85
C LEU A 35 0.19 12.47 8.37
N ASN A 36 1.00 11.44 8.09
CA ASN A 36 1.20 10.96 6.72
C ASN A 36 -0.10 10.49 6.09
N ALA A 37 -0.93 9.78 6.86
CA ALA A 37 -2.24 9.34 6.41
C ALA A 37 -3.15 10.52 6.10
N LEU A 38 -3.19 11.53 6.97
CA LEU A 38 -3.99 12.72 6.75
C LEU A 38 -3.59 13.41 5.43
N LEU A 39 -2.30 13.62 5.21
CA LEU A 39 -1.79 14.21 3.96
C LEU A 39 -2.10 13.32 2.75
N PHE A 40 -1.89 12.02 2.87
CA PHE A 40 -2.17 11.06 1.81
C PHE A 40 -3.65 11.08 1.43
N PHE A 41 -4.56 10.92 2.39
CA PHE A 41 -6.00 10.91 2.11
C PHE A 41 -6.49 12.28 1.63
N ALA A 42 -5.99 13.39 2.17
CA ALA A 42 -6.34 14.72 1.68
C ALA A 42 -5.98 14.91 0.21
N ILE A 43 -4.83 14.41 -0.23
CA ILE A 43 -4.38 14.54 -1.63
C ILE A 43 -5.02 13.47 -2.52
N PHE A 44 -4.82 12.20 -2.20
CA PHE A 44 -5.15 11.08 -3.08
C PHE A 44 -6.59 10.61 -2.98
N ALA A 45 -7.27 10.81 -1.85
CA ALA A 45 -8.68 10.45 -1.71
C ALA A 45 -9.63 11.64 -1.84
N VAL A 46 -9.15 12.90 -1.70
CA VAL A 46 -10.03 14.08 -1.81
C VAL A 46 -9.64 14.98 -2.98
N ALA A 47 -8.47 15.63 -2.92
CA ALA A 47 -8.11 16.67 -3.88
C ALA A 47 -8.01 16.16 -5.33
N LEU A 48 -7.30 15.05 -5.55
CA LEU A 48 -7.09 14.50 -6.89
C LEU A 48 -8.34 13.85 -7.50
N PRO A 49 -9.15 13.04 -6.77
CA PRO A 49 -10.44 12.58 -7.28
C PRO A 49 -11.39 13.73 -7.60
N ALA A 50 -11.42 14.79 -6.79
CA ALA A 50 -12.22 15.98 -7.08
C ALA A 50 -11.74 16.67 -8.36
N ALA A 51 -10.43 16.88 -8.51
CA ALA A 51 -9.86 17.43 -9.74
C ALA A 51 -10.18 16.57 -10.97
N ALA A 52 -10.09 15.24 -10.85
CA ALA A 52 -10.45 14.31 -11.91
C ALA A 52 -11.95 14.34 -12.25
N HIS A 53 -12.81 14.51 -11.25
CA HIS A 53 -14.25 14.71 -11.43
C HIS A 53 -14.54 15.98 -12.23
N TRP A 54 -13.88 17.09 -11.91
CA TRP A 54 -14.02 18.35 -12.65
C TRP A 54 -13.45 18.26 -14.08
N ALA A 55 -12.33 17.56 -14.26
CA ALA A 55 -11.71 17.37 -15.57
C ALA A 55 -12.52 16.45 -16.50
N LEU A 56 -13.18 15.44 -15.95
CA LEU A 56 -14.06 14.51 -16.67
C LEU A 56 -15.39 14.35 -15.93
N PRO A 57 -16.32 15.32 -16.08
CA PRO A 57 -17.58 15.39 -15.32
C PRO A 57 -18.66 14.43 -15.84
N LEU A 58 -18.24 13.27 -16.35
CA LEU A 58 -19.15 12.21 -16.78
C LEU A 58 -19.59 11.38 -15.57
N GLN A 59 -20.88 11.08 -15.51
CA GLN A 59 -21.46 10.26 -14.45
C GLN A 59 -21.37 8.78 -14.82
N LEU A 60 -21.09 7.94 -13.82
CA LEU A 60 -21.25 6.50 -13.93
C LEU A 60 -22.74 6.17 -14.01
N PRO A 61 -23.17 5.30 -14.94
CA PRO A 61 -24.56 4.90 -15.10
C PRO A 61 -24.97 3.87 -14.03
N ILE A 62 -24.79 4.22 -12.75
CA ILE A 62 -25.15 3.40 -11.60
C ILE A 62 -26.22 4.08 -10.75
N PRO A 63 -27.17 3.33 -10.17
CA PRO A 63 -28.15 3.87 -9.23
C PRO A 63 -27.46 4.54 -8.03
N GLY A 64 -28.04 5.64 -7.54
CA GLY A 64 -27.50 6.38 -6.40
C GLY A 64 -27.32 5.52 -5.15
N SER A 65 -28.32 4.70 -4.82
CA SER A 65 -28.28 3.77 -3.69
C SER A 65 -27.18 2.72 -3.82
N LEU A 66 -26.95 2.18 -5.02
CA LEU A 66 -25.87 1.24 -5.28
C LEU A 66 -24.50 1.91 -5.13
N GLY A 67 -24.34 3.13 -5.68
CA GLY A 67 -23.11 3.92 -5.52
C GLY A 67 -22.77 4.17 -4.05
N VAL A 68 -23.75 4.62 -3.25
CA VAL A 68 -23.58 4.83 -1.81
C VAL A 68 -23.28 3.53 -1.08
N GLY A 69 -24.00 2.44 -1.39
CA GLY A 69 -23.77 1.14 -0.76
C GLY A 69 -22.36 0.60 -1.00
N LEU A 70 -21.87 0.67 -2.25
CA LEU A 70 -20.49 0.29 -2.60
C LEU A 70 -19.47 1.20 -1.93
N ALA A 71 -19.71 2.51 -1.90
CA ALA A 71 -18.81 3.46 -1.27
C ALA A 71 -18.66 3.19 0.23
N VAL A 72 -19.77 2.99 0.96
CA VAL A 72 -19.74 2.69 2.40
C VAL A 72 -19.00 1.38 2.66
N LEU A 73 -19.31 0.34 1.88
CA LEU A 73 -18.65 -0.97 2.03
C LEU A 73 -17.13 -0.86 1.84
N LEU A 74 -16.69 -0.23 0.74
CA LEU A 74 -15.28 -0.08 0.42
C LEU A 74 -14.55 0.84 1.39
N PHE A 75 -15.18 1.92 1.85
CA PHE A 75 -14.59 2.83 2.82
C PHE A 75 -14.39 2.14 4.17
N LEU A 76 -15.40 1.43 4.69
CA LEU A 76 -15.30 0.74 5.98
C LEU A 76 -14.30 -0.41 5.92
N ALA A 77 -14.33 -1.22 4.86
CA ALA A 77 -13.36 -2.31 4.67
C ALA A 77 -11.93 -1.77 4.49
N GLY A 78 -11.78 -0.70 3.69
CA GLY A 78 -10.51 -0.01 3.48
C GLY A 78 -9.95 0.53 4.78
N LEU A 79 -10.73 1.31 5.53
CA LEU A 79 -10.32 1.89 6.81
C LEU A 79 -9.95 0.82 7.83
N ALA A 80 -10.77 -0.22 8.00
CA ALA A 80 -10.48 -1.32 8.91
C ALA A 80 -9.19 -2.07 8.54
N GLY A 81 -9.01 -2.40 7.25
CA GLY A 81 -7.80 -3.07 6.77
C GLY A 81 -6.55 -2.19 6.91
N TRP A 82 -6.68 -0.88 6.72
CA TRP A 82 -5.58 0.08 6.86
C TRP A 82 -5.11 0.18 8.31
N ILE A 83 -6.06 0.33 9.25
CA ILE A 83 -5.78 0.35 10.70
C ILE A 83 -5.11 -0.96 11.13
N TRP A 84 -5.63 -2.11 10.69
CA TRP A 84 -5.05 -3.41 11.01
C TRP A 84 -3.64 -3.57 10.44
N GLY A 85 -3.42 -3.08 9.22
CA GLY A 85 -2.13 -3.07 8.56
C GLY A 85 -1.10 -2.23 9.31
N LEU A 86 -1.48 -1.01 9.71
CA LEU A 86 -0.63 -0.15 10.53
C LEU A 86 -0.32 -0.72 11.90
N ASP A 87 -1.28 -1.36 12.56
CA ASP A 87 -1.05 -2.01 13.85
C ASP A 87 -0.03 -3.15 13.71
N ALA A 88 -0.18 -4.00 12.68
CA ALA A 88 0.77 -5.07 12.39
C ALA A 88 2.18 -4.52 12.06
N PHE A 89 2.26 -3.48 11.22
CA PHE A 89 3.51 -2.79 10.89
C PHE A 89 4.18 -2.17 12.13
N SER A 90 3.41 -1.45 12.96
CA SER A 90 3.91 -0.74 14.13
C SER A 90 4.40 -1.70 15.22
N ARG A 91 3.63 -2.76 15.50
CA ARG A 91 3.97 -3.72 16.57
C ARG A 91 5.09 -4.69 16.18
N ARG A 92 5.16 -5.09 14.90
CA ARG A 92 6.00 -6.22 14.45
C ARG A 92 7.12 -5.79 13.51
N GLY A 93 6.85 -4.82 12.63
CA GLY A 93 7.83 -4.26 11.68
C GLY A 93 8.79 -3.23 12.28
N ARG A 94 8.39 -2.55 13.38
CA ARG A 94 9.15 -1.44 14.02
C ARG A 94 9.55 -0.34 13.03
N GLY A 95 8.61 0.05 12.18
CA GLY A 95 8.73 1.12 11.20
C GLY A 95 7.35 1.47 10.66
N THR A 96 7.28 2.39 9.71
CA THR A 96 6.03 2.78 9.03
C THR A 96 6.03 2.28 7.58
N PRO A 97 4.88 2.31 6.88
CA PRO A 97 4.81 2.00 5.46
C PRO A 97 5.61 2.97 4.57
N LEU A 98 6.09 4.09 5.14
CA LEU A 98 6.89 5.07 4.43
C LEU A 98 8.30 4.52 4.19
N ALA A 99 8.76 4.55 2.94
CA ALA A 99 10.11 4.13 2.55
C ALA A 99 11.22 4.79 3.39
N LEU A 100 11.01 6.04 3.83
CA LEU A 100 11.93 6.81 4.68
C LEU A 100 12.03 6.30 6.13
N ASP A 101 11.17 5.37 6.54
CA ASP A 101 11.09 4.81 7.90
C ASP A 101 10.71 3.33 7.86
N ALA A 102 11.32 2.58 6.94
CA ALA A 102 10.92 1.23 6.58
C ALA A 102 11.10 0.20 7.73
N PRO A 103 10.30 -0.89 7.76
CA PRO A 103 10.39 -1.95 8.75
C PRO A 103 11.77 -2.59 8.78
N ARG A 104 12.19 -3.07 9.95
CA ARG A 104 13.44 -3.83 10.12
C ARG A 104 13.30 -5.31 9.77
N HIS A 105 12.09 -5.86 9.93
CA HIS A 105 11.77 -7.27 9.71
C HIS A 105 10.65 -7.43 8.69
N LEU A 106 10.64 -8.56 7.99
CA LEU A 106 9.55 -8.93 7.10
C LEU A 106 8.30 -9.23 7.93
N VAL A 107 7.21 -8.50 7.68
CA VAL A 107 5.93 -8.68 8.36
C VAL A 107 5.06 -9.62 7.54
N THR A 108 4.78 -10.82 8.05
CA THR A 108 3.98 -11.85 7.37
C THR A 108 2.69 -12.20 8.13
N GLU A 109 2.33 -11.36 9.11
CA GLU A 109 1.31 -11.67 10.10
C GLU A 109 0.19 -10.62 10.13
N GLY A 110 -0.94 -10.96 10.74
CA GLY A 110 -2.11 -10.08 10.73
C GLY A 110 -2.68 -10.01 9.31
N PRO A 111 -2.94 -8.82 8.74
CA PRO A 111 -3.50 -8.72 7.40
C PRO A 111 -2.50 -9.17 6.32
N PHE A 112 -1.20 -9.16 6.62
CA PHE A 112 -0.14 -9.66 5.73
C PHE A 112 -0.19 -11.19 5.54
N ALA A 113 -0.92 -11.92 6.39
CA ALA A 113 -1.15 -13.35 6.16
C ALA A 113 -2.22 -13.61 5.10
N TRP A 114 -3.01 -12.59 4.71
CA TRP A 114 -4.13 -12.71 3.79
C TRP A 114 -3.76 -12.25 2.38
N CYS A 115 -3.06 -11.11 2.26
CA CYS A 115 -2.42 -10.66 1.03
C CYS A 115 -1.12 -9.95 1.37
N ARG A 116 -0.21 -9.80 0.39
CA ARG A 116 1.11 -9.20 0.65
C ARG A 116 1.09 -7.68 0.81
N ASN A 117 0.09 -7.02 0.22
CA ASN A 117 -0.02 -5.56 0.19
C ASN A 117 -1.36 -5.04 0.77
N PRO A 118 -1.74 -5.43 2.00
CA PRO A 118 -3.06 -5.11 2.56
C PRO A 118 -3.27 -3.60 2.75
N ILE A 119 -2.23 -2.84 3.09
CA ILE A 119 -2.32 -1.38 3.26
C ILE A 119 -2.63 -0.70 1.91
N MET A 120 -1.92 -1.08 0.85
CA MET A 120 -2.16 -0.57 -0.50
C MET A 120 -3.57 -0.94 -1.00
N VAL A 121 -4.02 -2.18 -0.74
CA VAL A 121 -5.40 -2.62 -1.07
C VAL A 121 -6.42 -1.75 -0.34
N SER A 122 -6.20 -1.48 0.94
CA SER A 122 -7.06 -0.61 1.74
C SER A 122 -7.09 0.83 1.24
N GLU A 123 -5.95 1.41 0.87
CA GLU A 123 -5.86 2.75 0.30
C GLU A 123 -6.61 2.84 -1.03
N LEU A 124 -6.41 1.86 -1.92
CA LEU A 124 -7.15 1.78 -3.18
C LEU A 124 -8.66 1.61 -2.94
N ALA A 125 -9.08 0.82 -1.95
CA ALA A 125 -10.50 0.68 -1.60
C ALA A 125 -11.14 2.01 -1.19
N VAL A 126 -10.45 2.82 -0.37
CA VAL A 126 -10.91 4.17 0.00
C VAL A 126 -11.00 5.09 -1.23
N ILE A 127 -10.03 5.03 -2.14
CA ILE A 127 -10.05 5.86 -3.36
C ILE A 127 -11.21 5.45 -4.29
N TRP A 128 -11.46 4.15 -4.45
CA TRP A 128 -12.62 3.65 -5.18
C TRP A 128 -13.94 4.04 -4.50
N ALA A 129 -14.00 4.05 -3.17
CA ALA A 129 -15.18 4.51 -2.44
C ALA A 129 -15.54 5.96 -2.81
N VAL A 130 -14.54 6.85 -2.96
CA VAL A 130 -14.79 8.23 -3.40
C VAL A 130 -15.33 8.29 -4.83
N ALA A 131 -14.81 7.48 -5.74
CA ALA A 131 -15.33 7.41 -7.11
C ALA A 131 -16.81 7.00 -7.15
N PHE A 132 -17.21 6.04 -6.30
CA PHE A 132 -18.61 5.61 -6.19
C PHE A 132 -19.50 6.63 -5.49
N THR A 133 -19.01 7.31 -4.44
CA THR A 133 -19.73 8.42 -3.79
C THR A 133 -20.06 9.54 -4.78
N LEU A 134 -19.07 9.93 -5.59
CA LEU A 134 -19.24 10.96 -6.62
C LEU A 134 -20.00 10.44 -7.85
N ARG A 135 -20.17 9.12 -7.98
CA ARG A 135 -20.63 8.43 -9.20
C ARG A 135 -19.93 8.99 -10.44
N SER A 136 -18.62 9.18 -10.37
CA SER A 136 -17.86 9.93 -11.36
C SER A 136 -16.95 9.02 -12.17
N LEU A 137 -17.07 9.10 -13.50
CA LEU A 137 -16.16 8.41 -14.41
C LEU A 137 -14.74 8.96 -14.30
N GLY A 138 -14.57 10.29 -14.18
CA GLY A 138 -13.26 10.90 -13.95
C GLY A 138 -12.55 10.36 -12.71
N ALA A 139 -13.26 10.32 -11.56
CA ALA A 139 -12.73 9.76 -10.34
C ALA A 139 -12.45 8.24 -10.45
N ALA A 140 -13.29 7.49 -11.19
CA ALA A 140 -13.07 6.06 -11.42
C ALA A 140 -11.86 5.77 -12.32
N VAL A 141 -11.66 6.56 -13.38
CA VAL A 141 -10.46 6.49 -14.25
C VAL A 141 -9.21 6.79 -13.42
N TYR A 142 -9.27 7.80 -12.56
CA TYR A 142 -8.19 8.11 -11.62
C TYR A 142 -7.89 6.94 -10.67
N ALA A 143 -8.92 6.35 -10.05
CA ALA A 143 -8.76 5.19 -9.16
C ALA A 143 -8.17 3.98 -9.88
N ALA A 144 -8.60 3.72 -11.11
CA ALA A 144 -8.05 2.68 -11.97
C ALA A 144 -6.58 2.94 -12.32
N ALA A 145 -6.24 4.18 -12.69
CA ALA A 145 -4.86 4.58 -12.98
C ALA A 145 -3.94 4.37 -11.76
N LEU A 146 -4.39 4.75 -10.56
CA LEU A 146 -3.64 4.47 -9.33
C LEU A 146 -3.53 2.98 -9.01
N THR A 147 -4.57 2.20 -9.29
CA THR A 147 -4.51 0.73 -9.12
C THR A 147 -3.42 0.13 -10.00
N VAL A 148 -3.33 0.56 -11.27
CA VAL A 148 -2.28 0.14 -12.21
C VAL A 148 -0.91 0.62 -11.76
N LEU A 149 -0.79 1.88 -11.33
CA LEU A 149 0.46 2.45 -10.84
C LEU A 149 0.97 1.72 -9.60
N ALA A 150 0.09 1.44 -8.63
CA ALA A 150 0.40 0.67 -7.44
C ALA A 150 0.87 -0.75 -7.82
N HIS A 151 0.19 -1.41 -8.76
CA HIS A 151 0.62 -2.71 -9.27
C HIS A 151 2.04 -2.66 -9.86
N TRP A 152 2.32 -1.64 -10.66
CA TRP A 152 3.62 -1.44 -11.29
C TRP A 152 4.71 -1.17 -10.24
N LEU A 153 4.47 -0.24 -9.31
CA LEU A 153 5.41 0.10 -8.24
C LEU A 153 5.73 -1.11 -7.37
N VAL A 154 4.71 -1.83 -6.90
CA VAL A 154 4.92 -3.04 -6.09
C VAL A 154 5.73 -4.08 -6.87
N SER A 155 5.33 -4.38 -8.10
CA SER A 155 5.95 -5.48 -8.86
C SER A 155 7.36 -5.16 -9.36
N ARG A 156 7.66 -3.89 -9.67
CA ARG A 156 8.92 -3.46 -10.28
C ARG A 156 9.90 -2.83 -9.31
N VAL A 157 9.44 -2.34 -8.16
CA VAL A 157 10.27 -1.64 -7.19
C VAL A 157 10.27 -2.38 -5.86
N GLU A 158 9.10 -2.56 -5.26
CA GLU A 158 9.00 -3.10 -3.90
C GLU A 158 9.37 -4.58 -3.80
N GLU A 159 8.73 -5.47 -4.59
CA GLU A 159 9.01 -6.91 -4.50
C GLU A 159 10.46 -7.26 -4.87
N PRO A 160 11.08 -6.67 -5.92
CA PRO A 160 12.50 -6.90 -6.19
C PRO A 160 13.41 -6.48 -5.03
N GLU A 161 13.10 -5.36 -4.37
CA GLU A 161 13.86 -4.93 -3.20
C GLU A 161 13.67 -5.87 -2.01
N LEU A 162 12.43 -6.30 -1.74
CA LEU A 162 12.13 -7.25 -0.68
C LEU A 162 12.81 -8.61 -0.94
N ARG A 163 12.85 -9.08 -2.19
CA ARG A 163 13.63 -10.26 -2.59
C ARG A 163 15.12 -10.07 -2.31
N ALA A 164 15.69 -8.92 -2.70
CA ALA A 164 17.10 -8.64 -2.47
C ALA A 164 17.46 -8.51 -0.98
N ARG A 165 16.51 -8.10 -0.14
CA ARG A 165 16.74 -7.83 1.29
C ARG A 165 16.48 -9.03 2.20
N PHE A 166 15.47 -9.84 1.88
CA PHE A 166 15.01 -10.95 2.73
C PHE A 166 15.18 -12.32 2.06
N GLU A 167 15.64 -12.36 0.81
CA GLU A 167 16.07 -13.56 0.09
C GLU A 167 15.02 -14.68 0.19
N ALA A 168 15.44 -15.90 0.57
CA ALA A 168 14.60 -17.09 0.65
C ALA A 168 13.36 -16.92 1.54
N ALA A 169 13.43 -16.11 2.60
CA ALA A 169 12.28 -15.88 3.48
C ALA A 169 11.14 -15.15 2.75
N TYR A 170 11.47 -14.23 1.84
CA TYR A 170 10.46 -13.52 1.05
C TYR A 170 9.92 -14.37 -0.10
N GLU A 171 10.74 -15.24 -0.68
CA GLU A 171 10.27 -16.20 -1.69
C GLU A 171 9.25 -17.18 -1.11
N ALA A 172 9.56 -17.81 0.03
CA ALA A 172 8.62 -18.68 0.73
C ALA A 172 7.32 -17.96 1.13
N TYR A 173 7.41 -16.69 1.50
CA TYR A 173 6.23 -15.85 1.74
C TYR A 173 5.41 -15.60 0.47
N CYS A 174 6.07 -15.35 -0.67
CA CYS A 174 5.41 -15.12 -1.96
C CYS A 174 4.65 -16.34 -2.48
N GLU A 175 5.13 -17.54 -2.19
CA GLU A 175 4.46 -18.80 -2.55
C GLU A 175 3.16 -19.00 -1.76
N ARG A 176 3.14 -18.55 -0.50
CA ARG A 176 2.00 -18.76 0.41
C ARG A 176 0.97 -17.64 0.37
N VAL A 177 1.35 -16.40 0.12
CA VAL A 177 0.43 -15.27 0.26
C VAL A 177 0.31 -14.53 -1.07
N PRO A 178 -0.89 -14.38 -1.66
CA PRO A 178 -1.07 -13.69 -2.93
C PRO A 178 -0.78 -12.19 -2.81
N ARG A 179 -0.42 -11.56 -3.92
CA ARG A 179 -0.01 -10.15 -3.94
C ARG A 179 -1.12 -9.17 -3.51
N TRP A 180 -2.34 -9.36 -4.03
CA TRP A 180 -3.43 -8.36 -3.95
C TRP A 180 -4.71 -8.91 -3.35
N ILE A 181 -5.26 -9.97 -3.94
CA ILE A 181 -6.56 -10.51 -3.53
C ILE A 181 -6.38 -11.31 -2.23
N PRO A 182 -7.07 -10.93 -1.13
CA PRO A 182 -6.99 -11.69 0.12
C PRO A 182 -7.38 -13.15 -0.06
N ARG A 183 -6.63 -14.07 0.54
CA ARG A 183 -6.99 -15.49 0.61
C ARG A 183 -8.29 -15.69 1.40
N VAL A 184 -8.95 -16.82 1.17
CA VAL A 184 -9.96 -17.32 2.10
C VAL A 184 -9.23 -18.02 3.26
N GLY A 185 -8.87 -17.24 4.28
CA GLY A 185 -8.13 -17.69 5.47
C GLY A 185 -6.65 -17.28 5.47
N PRO A 186 -6.05 -17.01 6.65
CA PRO A 186 -4.67 -16.57 6.75
C PRO A 186 -3.70 -17.71 6.42
N ALA A 187 -2.59 -17.39 5.76
CA ALA A 187 -1.48 -18.34 5.60
C ALA A 187 -0.95 -18.76 6.98
N ARG A 188 -0.73 -20.06 7.18
CA ARG A 188 -0.15 -20.61 8.41
C ARG A 188 1.33 -20.24 8.49
N ARG A 189 1.83 -20.11 9.72
CA ARG A 189 3.28 -20.04 9.96
C ARG A 189 3.87 -21.44 9.90
N ASP A 190 5.10 -21.50 9.41
CA ASP A 190 6.02 -22.59 9.67
C ASP A 190 6.63 -22.39 11.08
#